data_AF-A0A523ZAU9-F1
#
_entry.id   AF-A0A523ZAU9-F1
#
_cell.length_a   1.000
_cell.length_b   1.000
_cell.length_c   1.000
_cell.angle_alpha   90.00
_cell.angle_beta   90.00
_cell.angle_gamma   90.00
#
_symmetry.space_group_name_H-M   'P 1'
#
loop_
_entity.id
_entity.type
_entity.pdbx_description
1 polymer ?
#
loop_
_entity_poly.entity_id
_entity_poly.type
_entity_poly.pdbx_seq_one_letter_code
_entity_poly.pdbx_strand_id
1 'polypeptide(L)'
;MGRCGPGAGGATVHELATARIAVNQKEGVMTVDSFKFLPGSIAAYYRNLPAQREEPIPFTPLAKPLDQCRFALVTTAGVYQKGKEPPFDTEREKREPVWGDPTFRRIRRDVRQEEIGACHLHTNNRDMLIDVNTVLPVHRFLELESEGVIGSLAPTSYSFMGYQPNTTEWRQRYGPEAASLMKEEEVDAVLLTPS
;
A
#
# COMPACT_ATOMS: atom_id res chain seq x y z
N MET A 1 28.17 50.65 -33.54
CA MET A 1 27.41 50.99 -32.32
C MET A 1 25.93 50.98 -32.68
N GLY A 2 25.23 49.89 -32.37
CA GLY A 2 23.80 49.71 -32.61
C GLY A 2 23.23 48.84 -31.49
N ARG A 3 22.12 49.29 -30.91
CA ARG A 3 21.60 48.92 -29.58
C ARG A 3 20.92 47.54 -29.58
N CYS A 4 21.17 46.75 -28.52
CA CYS A 4 20.38 45.57 -28.16
C CYS A 4 18.94 45.98 -27.80
N GLY A 5 17.95 45.29 -28.37
CA GLY A 5 16.57 45.29 -27.89
C GLY A 5 16.35 44.13 -26.91
N PRO A 6 15.45 44.27 -25.91
CA PRO A 6 15.07 43.17 -25.04
C PRO A 6 13.79 42.47 -25.54
N GLY A 7 13.66 41.17 -25.24
CA GLY A 7 12.34 40.54 -25.10
C GLY A 7 12.03 39.39 -26.05
N ALA A 8 12.32 38.18 -25.59
CA ALA A 8 11.40 37.04 -25.70
C ALA A 8 11.69 36.15 -24.49
N GLY A 9 10.83 36.24 -23.48
CA GLY A 9 10.91 35.40 -22.29
C GLY A 9 10.71 33.94 -22.70
N GLY A 10 11.76 33.14 -22.56
CA GLY A 10 11.65 31.69 -22.64
C GLY A 10 10.80 31.22 -21.47
N ALA A 11 9.71 30.53 -21.76
CA ALA A 11 8.96 29.77 -20.78
C ALA A 11 9.93 28.86 -20.03
N THR A 12 9.97 28.99 -18.71
CA THR A 12 10.75 28.12 -17.85
C THR A 12 10.15 26.71 -17.90
N VAL A 13 11.02 25.71 -17.70
CA VAL A 13 10.78 24.25 -17.69
C VAL A 13 9.66 23.78 -16.73
N HIS A 14 8.97 24.70 -16.06
CA HIS A 14 7.88 24.48 -15.12
C HIS A 14 6.50 24.39 -15.79
N GLU A 15 6.38 24.73 -17.08
CA GLU A 15 5.09 24.86 -17.80
C GLU A 15 4.64 23.60 -18.59
N LEU A 16 5.41 22.50 -18.58
CA LEU A 16 5.14 21.32 -19.42
C LEU A 16 4.65 20.07 -18.68
N ALA A 17 4.47 20.11 -17.35
CA ALA A 17 4.12 18.92 -16.55
C ALA A 17 2.66 18.89 -16.06
N THR A 18 1.73 19.53 -16.77
CA THR A 18 0.28 19.38 -16.50
C THR A 18 -0.40 18.66 -17.66
N ALA A 19 0.05 17.45 -17.96
CA ALA A 19 -0.64 16.57 -18.88
C ALA A 19 -1.85 15.95 -18.17
N ARG A 20 -2.99 16.56 -18.46
CA ARG A 20 -4.36 16.22 -18.07
C ARG A 20 -4.64 14.71 -18.15
N ILE A 21 -4.79 14.05 -17.01
CA ILE A 21 -5.72 12.92 -16.90
C ILE A 21 -7.11 13.55 -16.92
N ALA A 22 -7.71 13.63 -18.11
CA ALA A 22 -9.09 14.03 -18.26
C ALA A 22 -10.00 12.89 -17.77
N VAL A 23 -10.11 12.72 -16.44
CA VAL A 23 -11.36 12.22 -15.87
C VAL A 23 -12.36 13.32 -16.17
N ASN A 24 -13.37 13.01 -16.97
CA ASN A 24 -14.47 13.91 -17.29
C ASN A 24 -15.32 14.12 -16.02
N GLN A 25 -14.78 14.86 -15.05
CA GLN A 25 -15.51 15.32 -13.88
C GLN A 25 -16.38 16.48 -14.32
N LYS A 26 -17.63 16.19 -14.67
CA LYS A 26 -18.70 17.18 -14.47
C LYS A 26 -18.78 17.41 -12.96
N GLU A 27 -18.06 18.41 -12.48
CA GLU A 27 -17.93 18.73 -11.06
C GLU A 27 -19.27 19.21 -10.47
N GLY A 28 -19.99 18.29 -9.85
CA GLY A 28 -20.63 18.58 -8.57
C GLY A 28 -19.69 18.07 -7.49
N VAL A 29 -19.40 18.88 -6.46
CA VAL A 29 -18.68 18.39 -5.28
C VAL A 29 -19.50 17.25 -4.68
N MET A 30 -19.05 16.01 -4.89
CA MET A 30 -19.67 14.84 -4.29
C MET A 30 -19.35 14.87 -2.80
N THR A 31 -20.29 15.32 -1.99
CA THR A 31 -20.17 15.29 -0.53
C THR A 31 -20.37 13.84 -0.06
N VAL A 32 -19.25 13.21 0.35
CA VAL A 32 -19.28 11.90 1.00
C VAL A 32 -19.53 12.10 2.49
N ASP A 33 -20.69 11.68 2.98
CA ASP A 33 -20.95 11.57 4.42
C ASP A 33 -20.44 10.22 4.95
N SER A 34 -19.21 10.22 5.47
CA SER A 34 -18.56 9.05 6.06
C SER A 34 -19.31 8.46 7.27
N PHE A 35 -20.30 9.17 7.82
CA PHE A 35 -21.03 8.77 9.03
C PHE A 35 -22.48 8.37 8.77
N LYS A 36 -22.94 8.39 7.50
CA LYS A 36 -24.35 8.18 7.11
C LYS A 36 -24.98 6.91 7.70
N PHE A 37 -24.20 5.85 7.84
CA PHE A 37 -24.67 4.53 8.27
C PHE A 37 -24.31 4.20 9.73
N LEU A 38 -23.73 5.14 10.47
CA LEU A 38 -23.34 4.93 11.86
C LEU A 38 -24.46 5.39 12.81
N PRO A 39 -24.72 4.64 13.90
CA PRO A 39 -25.55 5.12 14.99
C PRO A 39 -25.05 6.47 15.53
N GLY A 40 -25.95 7.35 15.95
CA GLY A 40 -25.60 8.73 16.32
C GLY A 40 -24.50 8.85 17.38
N SER A 41 -24.47 7.95 18.37
CA SER A 41 -23.42 7.91 19.40
C SER A 41 -22.05 7.53 18.82
N ILE A 42 -22.00 6.55 17.92
CA ILE A 42 -20.78 6.10 17.25
C ILE A 42 -20.29 7.18 16.27
N ALA A 43 -21.20 7.78 15.51
CA ALA A 43 -20.89 8.91 14.63
C ALA A 43 -20.29 10.09 15.41
N ALA A 44 -20.90 10.45 16.55
CA ALA A 44 -20.38 11.49 17.43
C ALA A 44 -19.00 11.13 18.00
N TYR A 45 -18.80 9.88 18.42
CA TYR A 45 -17.50 9.40 18.89
C TYR A 45 -16.41 9.60 17.83
N TYR A 46 -16.61 9.07 16.61
CA TYR A 46 -15.61 9.18 15.54
C TYR A 46 -15.36 10.62 15.07
N ARG A 47 -16.38 11.49 15.04
CA ARG A 47 -16.20 12.92 14.71
C ARG A 47 -15.34 13.66 15.73
N ASN A 48 -15.36 13.21 16.98
CA ASN A 48 -14.61 13.82 18.08
C ASN A 48 -13.23 13.17 18.29
N LEU A 49 -12.90 12.12 17.54
CA LEU A 49 -11.53 11.61 17.54
C LEU A 49 -10.62 12.66 16.90
N PRO A 50 -9.43 12.92 17.48
CA PRO A 50 -8.45 13.77 16.85
C PRO A 50 -8.05 13.14 15.51
N ALA A 51 -8.56 13.69 14.42
CA ALA A 51 -8.12 13.31 13.09
C ALA A 51 -6.71 13.85 12.90
N GLN A 52 -5.71 12.96 12.80
CA GLN A 52 -4.43 13.36 12.24
C GLN A 52 -4.68 13.74 10.79
N ARG A 53 -4.55 15.03 10.47
CA ARG A 53 -4.74 15.53 9.12
C ARG A 53 -3.51 16.30 8.67
N GLU A 54 -3.30 16.25 7.35
CA GLU A 54 -2.39 17.05 6.52
C GLU A 54 -1.02 16.45 6.18
N GLU A 55 -0.99 15.20 5.72
CA GLU A 55 -0.03 14.86 4.68
C GLU A 55 -0.77 14.84 3.33
N PRO A 56 -0.16 15.37 2.25
CA PRO A 56 -0.74 15.27 0.91
C PRO A 56 -1.00 13.79 0.60
N ILE A 57 -2.07 13.50 -0.13
CA ILE A 57 -2.37 12.12 -0.56
C ILE A 57 -1.10 11.60 -1.26
N PRO A 58 -0.46 10.53 -0.75
CA PRO A 58 0.81 10.05 -1.27
C PRO A 58 0.61 9.24 -2.55
N PHE A 59 -0.16 9.80 -3.49
CA PHE A 59 -0.45 9.19 -4.77
C PHE A 59 0.60 9.65 -5.79
N THR A 60 1.43 8.71 -6.23
CA THR A 60 2.37 8.93 -7.32
C THR A 60 1.80 8.30 -8.59
N PRO A 61 1.55 9.07 -9.67
CA PRO A 61 1.13 8.51 -10.94
C PRO A 61 2.18 7.53 -11.49
N LEU A 62 1.73 6.50 -12.20
CA LEU A 62 2.64 5.58 -12.90
C LEU A 62 3.43 6.33 -13.98
N ALA A 63 4.74 6.09 -14.03
CA ALA A 63 5.63 6.69 -15.01
C ALA A 63 5.63 5.97 -16.36
N LYS A 64 5.10 4.73 -16.42
CA LYS A 64 5.05 3.89 -17.62
C LYS A 64 3.77 3.02 -17.65
N PRO A 65 3.41 2.45 -18.80
CA PRO A 65 2.24 1.57 -18.94
C PRO A 65 2.34 0.31 -18.06
N LEU A 66 1.20 -0.28 -17.71
CA LEU A 66 1.12 -1.42 -16.79
C LEU A 66 1.93 -2.63 -17.25
N ASP A 67 1.88 -2.94 -18.54
CA ASP A 67 2.62 -4.02 -19.21
C ASP A 67 4.15 -3.86 -19.17
N GLN A 68 4.65 -2.72 -18.67
CA GLN A 68 6.06 -2.46 -18.42
C GLN A 68 6.38 -2.27 -16.94
N CYS A 69 5.37 -2.23 -16.07
CA CYS A 69 5.52 -2.07 -14.62
C CYS A 69 5.83 -3.40 -13.94
N ARG A 70 6.83 -3.35 -13.05
CA ARG A 70 7.04 -4.36 -12.02
C ARG A 70 6.22 -4.01 -10.79
N PHE A 71 5.39 -4.95 -10.34
CA PHE A 71 4.57 -4.81 -9.14
C PHE A 71 5.17 -5.55 -7.96
N ALA A 72 5.10 -4.96 -6.76
CA ALA A 72 5.14 -5.73 -5.51
C ALA A 72 3.77 -5.73 -4.85
N LEU A 73 3.54 -6.73 -3.98
CA LEU A 73 2.33 -6.82 -3.18
C LEU A 73 2.65 -6.50 -1.73
N VAL A 74 1.80 -5.69 -1.10
CA VAL A 74 1.85 -5.39 0.32
C VAL A 74 0.51 -5.72 0.94
N THR A 75 0.52 -6.47 2.04
CA THR A 75 -0.68 -6.80 2.82
C THR A 75 -0.50 -6.45 4.29
N THR A 76 -1.60 -6.10 4.96
CA THR A 76 -1.64 -5.92 6.43
C THR A 76 -2.32 -7.08 7.15
N ALA A 77 -2.57 -8.20 6.47
CA ALA A 77 -3.33 -9.33 7.01
C ALA A 77 -2.58 -10.19 8.05
N GLY A 78 -1.30 -9.92 8.35
CA GLY A 78 -0.53 -10.72 9.29
C GLY A 78 -0.21 -12.14 8.79
N VAL A 79 -0.03 -12.32 7.47
CA VAL A 79 0.38 -13.60 6.87
C VAL A 79 1.90 -13.77 6.83
N TYR A 80 2.39 -15.00 6.83
CA TYR A 80 3.82 -15.32 6.76
C TYR A 80 4.08 -16.64 6.04
N GLN A 81 5.29 -16.82 5.52
CA GLN A 81 5.70 -18.07 4.86
C GLN A 81 6.29 -19.05 5.87
N LYS A 82 5.60 -20.18 6.12
CA LYS A 82 6.00 -21.22 7.07
C LYS A 82 7.40 -21.73 6.79
N GLY A 83 8.23 -21.81 7.83
CA GLY A 83 9.59 -22.32 7.76
C GLY A 83 10.60 -21.39 7.06
N LYS A 84 10.18 -20.21 6.60
CA LYS A 84 11.04 -19.16 6.03
C LYS A 84 11.04 -17.90 6.89
N GLU A 85 9.85 -17.54 7.36
CA GLU A 85 9.59 -16.36 8.17
C GLU A 85 8.91 -16.79 9.48
N PRO A 86 9.27 -16.22 10.64
CA PRO A 86 8.57 -16.48 11.87
C PRO A 86 7.15 -15.90 11.81
N PRO A 87 6.19 -16.39 12.61
CA PRO A 87 4.94 -15.68 12.84
C PRO A 87 5.18 -14.27 13.42
N PHE A 88 4.18 -13.40 13.35
CA PHE A 88 4.13 -12.17 14.13
C PHE A 88 3.95 -12.47 15.63
N ASP A 89 4.48 -11.62 16.50
CA ASP A 89 4.49 -11.83 17.95
C ASP A 89 3.13 -11.53 18.61
N THR A 90 2.16 -12.40 18.38
CA THR A 90 0.84 -12.31 19.03
C THR A 90 0.88 -12.61 20.53
N GLU A 91 1.95 -13.24 21.04
CA GLU A 91 2.09 -13.52 22.47
C GLU A 91 2.44 -12.27 23.26
N ARG A 92 3.27 -11.39 22.71
CA ARG A 92 3.50 -10.07 23.30
C ARG A 92 2.27 -9.19 23.19
N GLU A 93 1.57 -9.18 22.06
CA GLU A 93 0.30 -8.46 21.92
C GLU A 93 -0.71 -8.85 23.01
N LYS A 94 -0.83 -10.15 23.35
CA LYS A 94 -1.68 -10.59 24.48
C LYS A 94 -1.27 -10.00 25.84
N ARG A 95 0.03 -9.77 26.07
CA ARG A 95 0.57 -9.18 27.31
C ARG A 95 0.53 -7.66 27.30
N GLU A 96 0.66 -7.06 26.12
CA GLU A 96 0.68 -5.63 25.85
C GLU A 96 -0.39 -5.30 24.78
N PRO A 97 -1.69 -5.22 25.14
CA PRO A 97 -2.78 -5.14 24.15
C PRO A 97 -2.81 -3.89 23.28
N VAL A 98 -1.95 -2.90 23.54
CA VAL A 98 -1.78 -1.68 22.73
C VAL A 98 -0.52 -1.71 21.88
N TRP A 99 0.15 -2.86 21.83
CA TRP A 99 1.34 -3.10 21.03
C TRP A 99 1.02 -4.11 19.94
N GLY A 100 1.45 -3.82 18.72
CA GLY A 100 1.46 -4.79 17.62
C GLY A 100 2.86 -4.93 17.06
N ASP A 101 3.19 -6.09 16.51
CA ASP A 101 4.50 -6.36 15.92
C ASP A 101 4.76 -5.43 14.71
N PRO A 102 5.68 -4.45 14.81
CA PRO A 102 5.87 -3.44 13.77
C PRO A 102 6.72 -3.95 12.59
N THR A 103 7.31 -5.15 12.72
CA THR A 103 8.15 -5.72 11.68
C THR A 103 7.32 -6.21 10.48
N PHE A 104 7.97 -6.70 9.44
CA PHE A 104 7.31 -7.30 8.27
C PHE A 104 7.88 -8.69 7.98
N ARG A 105 7.18 -9.45 7.12
CA ARG A 105 7.63 -10.75 6.59
C ARG A 105 7.72 -10.68 5.08
N ARG A 106 8.73 -11.35 4.53
CA ARG A 106 8.93 -11.50 3.09
C ARG A 106 8.29 -12.78 2.61
N ILE A 107 7.50 -12.69 1.55
CA ILE A 107 6.79 -13.82 0.96
C ILE A 107 7.24 -13.94 -0.49
N ARG A 108 7.77 -15.11 -0.85
CA ARG A 108 8.27 -15.36 -2.20
C ARG A 108 7.12 -15.37 -3.20
N ARG A 109 7.34 -14.85 -4.41
CA ARG A 109 6.31 -14.78 -5.46
C ARG A 109 5.74 -16.14 -5.89
N ASP A 110 6.48 -17.22 -5.71
CA ASP A 110 6.06 -18.59 -6.03
C ASP A 110 5.60 -19.39 -4.80
N VAL A 111 5.25 -18.69 -3.70
CA VAL A 111 4.70 -19.31 -2.49
C VAL A 111 3.46 -20.12 -2.83
N ARG A 112 3.31 -21.28 -2.21
CA ARG A 112 2.12 -22.13 -2.37
C ARG A 112 1.14 -21.92 -1.21
N GLN A 113 -0.14 -22.17 -1.43
CA GLN A 113 -1.20 -21.95 -0.42
C GLN A 113 -0.87 -22.64 0.91
N GLU A 114 -0.39 -23.89 0.87
CA GLU A 114 -0.07 -24.67 2.05
C GLU A 114 1.12 -24.12 2.86
N GLU A 115 1.95 -23.29 2.24
CA GLU A 115 3.11 -22.63 2.85
C GLU A 115 2.72 -21.35 3.61
N ILE A 116 1.49 -20.88 3.45
CA ILE A 116 0.99 -19.68 4.10
C ILE A 116 0.49 -19.99 5.52
N GLY A 117 1.04 -19.27 6.49
CA GLY A 117 0.50 -19.14 7.84
C GLY A 117 -0.12 -17.76 8.05
N ALA A 118 -0.94 -17.63 9.08
CA ALA A 118 -1.57 -16.38 9.47
C ALA A 118 -1.64 -16.27 10.99
N CYS A 119 -1.34 -15.10 11.52
CA CYS A 119 -1.45 -14.80 12.95
C CYS A 119 -1.87 -13.33 13.11
N HIS A 120 -3.12 -13.13 13.51
CA HIS A 120 -3.75 -11.83 13.69
C HIS A 120 -4.87 -12.03 14.73
N LEU A 121 -4.87 -11.28 15.83
CA LEU A 121 -5.85 -11.51 16.92
C LEU A 121 -7.19 -10.81 16.67
N HIS A 122 -7.24 -9.87 15.73
CA HIS A 122 -8.40 -9.01 15.49
C HIS A 122 -9.22 -9.37 14.25
N THR A 123 -8.82 -10.40 13.50
CA THR A 123 -9.51 -10.84 12.27
C THR A 123 -9.60 -12.37 12.23
N ASN A 124 -10.54 -12.89 11.43
CA ASN A 124 -10.68 -14.32 11.22
C ASN A 124 -9.72 -14.78 10.10
N ASN A 125 -8.77 -15.63 10.45
CA ASN A 125 -7.76 -16.10 9.50
C ASN A 125 -8.24 -17.22 8.58
N ARG A 126 -9.47 -17.70 8.74
CA ARG A 126 -9.99 -18.85 7.98
C ARG A 126 -9.89 -18.65 6.47
N ASP A 127 -10.37 -17.52 5.96
CA ASP A 127 -10.51 -17.32 4.52
C ASP A 127 -9.13 -17.19 3.85
N MET A 128 -8.21 -16.44 4.47
CA MET A 128 -6.82 -16.33 3.97
C MET A 128 -6.04 -17.65 4.05
N LEU A 129 -6.36 -18.53 5.00
CA LEU A 129 -5.77 -19.86 5.10
C LEU A 129 -6.33 -20.83 4.05
N ILE A 130 -7.56 -20.59 3.56
CA ILE A 130 -8.16 -21.34 2.45
C ILE A 130 -7.62 -20.83 1.11
N ASP A 131 -7.60 -19.51 0.93
CA ASP A 131 -7.10 -18.85 -0.27
C ASP A 131 -6.36 -17.55 0.11
N VAL A 132 -5.03 -17.56 -0.02
CA VAL A 132 -4.18 -16.41 0.27
C VAL A 132 -4.52 -15.23 -0.64
N ASN A 133 -5.09 -15.47 -1.83
CA ASN A 133 -5.37 -14.41 -2.80
C ASN A 133 -6.46 -13.44 -2.33
N THR A 134 -7.20 -13.77 -1.27
CA THR A 134 -8.14 -12.82 -0.66
C THR A 134 -7.45 -11.67 0.04
N VAL A 135 -6.20 -11.86 0.49
CA VAL A 135 -5.42 -10.85 1.23
C VAL A 135 -4.06 -10.56 0.62
N LEU A 136 -3.53 -11.42 -0.24
CA LEU A 136 -2.27 -11.26 -0.95
C LEU A 136 -2.40 -11.99 -2.30
N PRO A 137 -2.87 -11.31 -3.37
CA PRO A 137 -3.24 -11.91 -4.66
C PRO A 137 -2.04 -12.34 -5.51
N VAL A 138 -1.09 -13.05 -4.91
CA VAL A 138 0.18 -13.46 -5.53
C VAL A 138 -0.04 -14.35 -6.76
N HIS A 139 -0.94 -15.33 -6.69
CA HIS A 139 -1.23 -16.21 -7.83
C HIS A 139 -1.93 -15.44 -8.95
N ARG A 140 -2.83 -14.51 -8.60
CA ARG A 140 -3.51 -13.64 -9.58
C ARG A 140 -2.53 -12.72 -10.30
N PHE A 141 -1.51 -12.21 -9.62
CA PHE A 141 -0.49 -11.37 -10.25
C PHE A 141 0.45 -12.18 -11.16
N LEU A 142 0.73 -13.43 -10.84
CA LEU A 142 1.44 -14.33 -11.75
C LEU A 142 0.62 -14.62 -13.03
N GLU A 143 -0.70 -14.77 -12.90
CA GLU A 143 -1.61 -14.90 -14.05
C GLU A 143 -1.55 -13.62 -14.92
N LEU A 144 -1.70 -12.43 -14.30
CA LEU A 144 -1.64 -11.14 -15.00
C LEU A 144 -0.29 -10.91 -15.72
N GLU A 145 0.83 -11.33 -15.12
CA GLU A 145 2.14 -11.31 -15.75
C GLU A 145 2.20 -12.25 -16.95
N SER A 146 1.68 -13.48 -16.82
CA SER A 146 1.65 -14.45 -17.91
C SER A 146 0.78 -14.01 -19.10
N GLU A 147 -0.26 -13.22 -18.82
CA GLU A 147 -1.16 -12.62 -19.81
C GLU A 147 -0.59 -11.33 -20.42
N GLY A 148 0.53 -10.81 -19.91
CA GLY A 148 1.14 -9.55 -20.35
C GLY A 148 0.37 -8.29 -19.93
N VAL A 149 -0.56 -8.40 -18.98
CA VAL A 149 -1.31 -7.25 -18.44
C VAL A 149 -0.41 -6.36 -17.59
N ILE A 150 0.53 -6.98 -16.87
CA ILE A 150 1.61 -6.30 -16.14
C ILE A 150 2.97 -6.74 -16.67
N GLY A 151 3.99 -5.91 -16.47
CA GLY A 151 5.36 -6.26 -16.89
C GLY A 151 5.94 -7.42 -16.10
N SER A 152 5.86 -7.38 -14.77
CA SER A 152 6.23 -8.54 -13.91
C SER A 152 5.76 -8.39 -12.47
N LEU A 153 5.67 -9.51 -11.75
CA LEU A 153 5.63 -9.53 -10.29
C LEU A 153 7.06 -9.58 -9.72
N ALA A 154 7.36 -8.73 -8.75
CA ALA A 154 8.61 -8.72 -8.00
C ALA A 154 8.86 -10.07 -7.29
N PRO A 155 10.12 -10.46 -7.04
CA PRO A 155 10.44 -11.72 -6.37
C PRO A 155 9.88 -11.81 -4.95
N THR A 156 9.66 -10.66 -4.30
CA THR A 156 9.22 -10.56 -2.92
C THR A 156 7.93 -9.75 -2.78
N SER A 157 7.02 -10.29 -1.98
CA SER A 157 5.87 -9.57 -1.42
C SER A 157 6.07 -9.34 0.08
N TYR A 158 5.41 -8.33 0.64
CA TYR A 158 5.65 -7.89 2.01
C TYR A 158 4.36 -7.94 2.82
N SER A 159 4.42 -8.61 3.96
CA SER A 159 3.29 -8.73 4.88
C SER A 159 3.60 -7.99 6.17
N PHE A 160 2.64 -7.21 6.65
CA PHE A 160 2.68 -6.45 7.88
C PHE A 160 1.54 -6.88 8.81
N MET A 161 1.66 -6.58 10.10
CA MET A 161 0.58 -6.72 11.08
C MET A 161 -0.37 -5.52 11.02
N GLY A 162 -1.64 -5.70 10.68
CA GLY A 162 -2.61 -4.59 10.55
C GLY A 162 -2.94 -3.90 11.86
N TYR A 163 -2.85 -4.60 12.99
CA TYR A 163 -3.03 -3.99 14.30
C TYR A 163 -1.78 -3.20 14.74
N GLN A 164 -1.80 -1.88 14.53
CA GLN A 164 -0.73 -0.96 14.94
C GLN A 164 -1.30 0.30 15.60
N PRO A 165 -1.56 0.29 16.92
CA PRO A 165 -1.97 1.49 17.65
C PRO A 165 -0.90 2.59 17.64
N ASN A 166 0.38 2.23 17.49
CA ASN A 166 1.50 3.16 17.36
C ASN A 166 2.27 2.90 16.07
N THR A 167 2.17 3.80 15.09
CA THR A 167 2.80 3.65 13.76
C THR A 167 4.22 4.23 13.68
N THR A 168 4.84 4.63 14.80
CA THR A 168 6.15 5.30 14.80
C THR A 168 7.23 4.42 14.15
N GLU A 169 7.28 3.14 14.52
CA GLU A 169 8.25 2.19 13.96
C GLU A 169 8.03 1.93 12.47
N TRP A 170 6.76 1.86 12.01
CA TRP A 170 6.45 1.78 10.58
C TRP A 170 6.95 3.00 9.83
N ARG A 171 6.67 4.21 10.36
CA ARG A 171 7.05 5.47 9.72
C ARG A 171 8.57 5.65 9.66
N GLN A 172 9.27 5.31 10.73
CA GLN A 172 10.69 5.64 10.90
C GLN A 172 11.64 4.52 10.46
N ARG A 173 11.18 3.26 10.45
CA ARG A 173 12.06 2.11 10.24
C ARG A 173 11.52 1.12 9.21
N TYR A 174 10.45 0.40 9.53
CA TYR A 174 10.06 -0.79 8.75
C TYR A 174 9.42 -0.45 7.41
N GLY A 175 8.68 0.66 7.30
CA GLY A 175 8.17 1.17 6.03
C GLY A 175 9.31 1.59 5.09
N PRO A 176 10.24 2.47 5.53
CA PRO A 176 11.43 2.82 4.75
C PRO A 176 12.32 1.62 4.37
N GLU A 177 12.47 0.64 5.26
CA GLU A 177 13.23 -0.59 4.99
C GLU A 177 12.57 -1.41 3.87
N ALA A 178 11.27 -1.70 3.98
CA ALA A 178 10.54 -2.43 2.93
C ALA A 178 10.53 -1.65 1.61
N ALA A 179 10.38 -0.33 1.65
CA ALA A 179 10.44 0.52 0.45
C ALA A 179 11.81 0.50 -0.21
N SER A 180 12.90 0.43 0.57
CA SER A 180 14.26 0.30 0.04
C SER A 180 14.46 -1.03 -0.67
N LEU A 181 14.00 -2.14 -0.06
CA LEU A 181 14.05 -3.47 -0.68
C LEU A 181 13.24 -3.52 -1.98
N MET A 182 12.04 -2.93 -2.01
CA MET A 182 11.24 -2.82 -3.25
C MET A 182 11.96 -2.01 -4.33
N LYS A 183 12.68 -0.95 -3.98
CA LYS A 183 13.49 -0.18 -4.93
C LYS A 183 14.67 -0.98 -5.48
N GLU A 184 15.34 -1.76 -4.63
CA GLU A 184 16.41 -2.69 -5.05
C GLU A 184 15.88 -3.76 -6.02
N GLU A 185 14.62 -4.17 -5.87
CA GLU A 185 13.92 -5.08 -6.76
C GLU A 185 13.34 -4.40 -8.02
N GLU A 186 13.61 -3.11 -8.24
CA GLU A 186 13.12 -2.31 -9.37
C GLU A 186 11.57 -2.25 -9.45
N VAL A 187 10.90 -2.23 -8.30
CA VAL A 187 9.44 -2.10 -8.22
C VAL A 187 8.99 -0.70 -8.65
N ASP A 188 8.03 -0.65 -9.57
CA ASP A 188 7.43 0.59 -10.05
C ASP A 188 6.13 0.94 -9.32
N ALA A 189 5.41 -0.08 -8.87
CA ALA A 189 4.09 0.05 -8.28
C ALA A 189 3.83 -1.00 -7.20
N VAL A 190 3.02 -0.64 -6.22
CA VAL A 190 2.60 -1.53 -5.14
C VAL A 190 1.10 -1.67 -5.17
N LEU A 191 0.61 -2.92 -5.12
CA LEU A 191 -0.77 -3.17 -4.70
C LEU A 191 -0.80 -3.34 -3.19
N LEU A 192 -1.43 -2.39 -2.50
CA LEU A 192 -1.70 -2.46 -1.07
C LEU A 192 -3.06 -3.11 -0.81
N THR A 193 -3.08 -4.15 0.01
CA THR A 193 -4.27 -4.90 0.44
C THR A 193 -4.49 -4.69 1.94
N PRO A 194 -5.19 -3.60 2.33
CA PRO A 194 -5.52 -3.38 3.73
C PRO A 194 -6.56 -4.43 4.18
N SER A 195 -6.22 -5.19 5.21
CA SER A 195 -7.01 -6.31 5.76
C SER A 195 -7.19 -6.18 7.25
#